data_AF-A0A067G421-F1
#
_entry.id   AF-A0A067G421-F1
#
_cell.length_a   1.000
_cell.length_b   1.000
_cell.length_c   1.000
_cell.angle_alpha   90.00
_cell.angle_beta   90.00
_cell.angle_gamma   90.00
#
_symmetry.space_group_name_H-M   'P 1'
#
loop_
_entity.id
_entity.type
_entity.pdbx_description
1 polymer ?
#
loop_
_entity_poly.entity_id
_entity_poly.type
_entity_poly.pdbx_seq_one_letter_code
_entity_poly.pdbx_strand_id
1 'polypeptide(L)' 'MMDELKDVKRVLNPTEVLLVVDAMTGQEAAALVTTFNIEIGITGAILTKLDGDSRGGAALSVKE' A
#
# COMPACT_ATOMS: atom_id res chain seq x y z
N MET A 1 -10.17 12.89 -2.92
CA MET A 1 -8.81 12.58 -2.46
C MET A 1 -8.05 11.69 -3.45
N MET A 2 -8.60 10.56 -3.93
CA MET A 2 -7.91 9.71 -4.91
C MET A 2 -7.63 10.42 -6.25
N ASP A 3 -8.55 11.25 -6.74
CA ASP A 3 -8.34 11.98 -8.00
C ASP A 3 -7.16 12.96 -7.91
N GLU A 4 -7.00 13.61 -6.77
CA GLU A 4 -5.87 14.50 -6.52
C GLU A 4 -4.54 13.74 -6.50
N LEU A 5 -4.50 12.54 -5.91
CA LEU A 5 -3.33 11.65 -5.98
C LEU A 5 -3.00 11.24 -7.42
N LYS A 6 -4.02 10.95 -8.24
CA LYS A 6 -3.83 10.66 -9.67
C LYS A 6 -3.27 11.87 -10.43
N ASP A 7 -3.75 13.07 -10.12
CA ASP A 7 -3.25 14.31 -10.70
C ASP A 7 -1.78 14.54 -10.31
N VAL A 8 -1.42 14.38 -9.03
CA VAL A 8 -0.04 14.49 -8.54
C VAL A 8 0.88 13.48 -9.23
N LYS A 9 0.47 12.21 -9.31
CA LYS A 9 1.26 11.18 -10.00
C LYS A 9 1.47 11.53 -11.48
N ARG A 10 0.43 12.03 -12.16
CA ARG A 10 0.49 12.41 -13.58
C ARG A 10 1.47 13.57 -13.80
N VAL A 11 1.45 14.58 -12.94
CA VAL A 11 2.31 15.77 -13.06
C VAL A 11 3.77 15.42 -12.76
N LEU A 12 4.02 14.61 -11.73
CA LEU A 12 5.37 14.32 -11.26
C LEU A 12 6.04 13.15 -12.00
N ASN A 13 5.26 12.28 -12.64
CA ASN A 13 5.72 11.07 -13.34
C ASN A 13 6.85 10.30 -12.60
N PRO A 14 6.60 9.89 -11.34
CA PRO A 14 7.63 9.27 -10.51
C PRO A 14 8.02 7.88 -11.03
N THR A 15 9.30 7.52 -10.86
CA THR A 15 9.81 6.17 -11.15
C THR A 15 9.25 5.14 -10.17
N GLU A 16 9.11 5.53 -8.89
CA GLU A 16 8.67 4.66 -7.81
C GLU A 16 7.51 5.29 -7.05
N VAL A 17 6.52 4.48 -6.70
CA VAL A 17 5.37 4.87 -5.88
C VAL A 17 5.21 3.82 -4.80
N LEU A 18 5.64 4.16 -3.59
CA LEU A 18 5.61 3.25 -2.44
C LEU A 18 4.41 3.55 -1.56
N LEU A 19 3.58 2.53 -1.32
CA LEU A 19 2.47 2.62 -0.38
C LEU A 19 2.93 2.19 1.02
N VAL A 20 2.74 3.05 2.01
CA VAL A 20 3.04 2.72 3.41
C VAL A 20 1.77 2.22 4.08
N VAL A 21 1.82 0.99 4.61
CA VAL A 21 0.69 0.34 5.28
C VAL A 21 1.08 -0.07 6.69
N ASP A 22 0.12 0.00 7.60
CA ASP A 22 0.25 -0.46 8.98
C ASP A 22 0.00 -1.97 9.06
N ALA A 23 0.96 -2.73 9.60
CA ALA A 23 0.81 -4.18 9.76
C ALA A 23 -0.27 -4.57 10.78
N MET A 24 -0.60 -3.68 11.73
CA MET A 24 -1.69 -3.93 12.68
C MET A 24 -3.08 -3.97 12.03
N THR A 25 -3.20 -3.47 10.79
CA THR A 25 -4.41 -3.57 9.96
C THR A 25 -4.67 -5.01 9.49
N GLY A 26 -3.69 -5.92 9.60
CA GLY A 26 -3.88 -7.34 9.34
C GLY A 26 -4.29 -7.61 7.88
N GLN A 27 -5.31 -8.46 7.71
CA GLN A 27 -5.79 -8.89 6.38
C GLN A 27 -6.34 -7.75 5.53
N GLU A 28 -6.83 -6.68 6.14
CA GLU A 28 -7.37 -5.51 5.44
C GLU A 28 -6.27 -4.75 4.67
N ALA A 29 -4.99 -4.93 5.04
CA ALA A 29 -3.86 -4.36 4.33
C ALA A 29 -3.81 -4.79 2.85
N ALA A 30 -4.13 -6.06 2.55
CA ALA A 30 -4.12 -6.60 1.20
C ALA A 30 -5.14 -5.91 0.28
N ALA A 31 -6.36 -5.68 0.79
CA ALA A 31 -7.40 -4.98 0.06
C ALA A 31 -7.02 -3.51 -0.24
N LEU A 32 -6.35 -2.86 0.72
CA LEU A 32 -5.86 -1.49 0.55
C LEU A 32 -4.76 -1.42 -0.52
N VAL A 33 -3.74 -2.30 -0.44
CA VAL A 33 -2.67 -2.40 -1.44
C VAL A 33 -3.26 -2.63 -2.83
N THR A 34 -4.22 -3.56 -2.95
CA THR A 34 -4.91 -3.84 -4.22
C THR A 34 -5.62 -2.61 -4.77
N THR A 35 -6.38 -1.91 -3.93
CA THR A 35 -7.13 -0.71 -4.34
C THR A 35 -6.19 0.40 -4.81
N PHE A 36 -5.12 0.67 -4.07
CA PHE A 36 -4.14 1.69 -4.45
C PHE A 36 -3.33 1.30 -5.69
N ASN A 37 -3.03 0.01 -5.87
CA ASN A 37 -2.39 -0.46 -7.07
C ASN A 37 -3.28 -0.26 -8.31
N ILE A 38 -4.58 -0.54 -8.20
CA ILE A 38 -5.53 -0.34 -9.32
C ILE A 38 -5.73 1.15 -9.61
N GLU A 39 -5.97 1.96 -8.57
CA GLU A 39 -6.35 3.36 -8.74
C GLU A 39 -5.16 4.28 -9.05
N ILE A 40 -4.03 4.04 -8.39
CA ILE A 40 -2.85 4.91 -8.48
C ILE A 40 -1.73 4.23 -9.25
N GLY A 41 -1.55 2.91 -9.12
CA GLY A 41 -0.41 2.17 -9.68
C GLY A 41 0.83 2.34 -8.82
N ILE A 42 0.99 1.45 -7.85
CA ILE A 42 2.12 1.47 -6.91
C ILE A 42 3.19 0.50 -7.41
N THR A 43 4.45 0.77 -7.08
CA THR A 43 5.58 -0.09 -7.45
C THR A 43 6.01 -1.00 -6.31
N GLY A 44 5.66 -0.64 -5.08
CA GLY A 44 5.91 -1.45 -3.90
C GLY A 44 5.10 -0.99 -2.70
N ALA A 45 5.14 -1.80 -1.65
CA ALA A 45 4.53 -1.49 -0.37
C ALA A 45 5.55 -1.63 0.77
N ILE A 46 5.44 -0.75 1.76
CA ILE A 46 6.22 -0.79 3.00
C ILE A 46 5.25 -1.08 4.13
N LEU A 47 5.47 -2.18 4.84
CA LEU A 47 4.73 -2.52 6.05
C LEU A 47 5.46 -1.97 7.27
N THR A 48 4.74 -1.17 8.06
CA THR A 48 5.20 -0.54 9.29
C THR A 48 4.57 -1.20 10.51
N LYS A 49 5.12 -0.98 11.70
CA LYS A 49 4.61 -1.54 12.97
C LYS A 49 4.47 -3.07 12.97
N LEU A 50 5.39 -3.75 12.28
CA LEU A 50 5.46 -5.21 12.20
C LEU A 50 5.67 -5.87 13.57
N ASP A 51 6.28 -5.16 14.51
CA ASP A 51 6.45 -5.57 15.91
C ASP A 51 5.11 -5.69 16.67
N GLY A 52 4.06 -5.00 16.21
CA GLY A 52 2.70 -5.09 16.75
C GLY A 52 1.80 -6.13 16.08
N ASP A 53 2.21 -6.70 14.94
CA ASP A 53 1.43 -7.75 14.25
C ASP A 53 1.74 -9.12 14.85
N SER A 54 0.92 -9.51 15.83
CA SER A 54 1.00 -10.80 16.52
C SER A 54 0.94 -12.05 15.63
N ARG A 55 0.61 -11.93 14.32
CA ARG A 55 0.45 -13.08 13.41
C ARG A 55 1.20 -12.96 12.09
N GLY A 56 1.85 -11.83 11.80
CA GLY A 56 2.51 -11.58 10.50
C GLY A 56 1.56 -11.66 9.30
N GLY A 57 0.24 -11.58 9.56
CA GLY A 57 -0.80 -11.85 8.58
C GLY A 57 -0.87 -10.76 7.52
N ALA A 58 -0.58 -9.51 7.89
CA ALA A 58 -0.57 -8.41 6.94
C ALA A 58 0.54 -8.57 5.89
N ALA A 59 1.71 -9.03 6.30
CA ALA A 59 2.84 -9.22 5.39
C ALA A 59 2.63 -10.36 4.40
N LEU A 60 1.99 -11.45 4.84
CA LEU A 60 1.69 -12.57 3.98
C LEU A 60 0.62 -12.21 2.93
N SER A 61 -0.45 -11.54 3.36
CA SER A 61 -1.57 -11.21 2.48
C SER A 61 -1.27 -10.13 1.45
N VAL A 62 -0.23 -9.33 1.64
CA VAL A 62 0.22 -8.34 0.63
C VAL A 62 1.08 -8.99 -0.47
N LYS A 63 1.62 -10.18 -0.22
CA LYS A 63 2.43 -10.93 -1.18
C LYS A 63 1.60 -11.82 -2.12
N GLU A 64 0.42 -12.28 -1.66
CA GLU A 64 -0.55 -13.05 -2.46
C GLU A 64 -1.40 -12.14 -3.36
#